data_AF-A0A816CRK7-F1
#
_entry.id   AF-A0A816CRK7-F1
#
_cell.length_a   1.000
_cell.length_b   1.000
_cell.length_c   1.000
_cell.angle_alpha   90.00
_cell.angle_beta   90.00
_cell.angle_gamma   90.00
#
_symmetry.space_group_name_H-M   'P 1'
#
loop_
_entity.id
_entity.type
_entity.pdbx_description
1 polymer ?
#
loop_
_entity_poly.entity_id
_entity_poly.type
_entity_poly.pdbx_seq_one_letter_code
_entity_poly.pdbx_strand_id
1 'polypeptide(L)'
;MYKSDIQFYCGERLPLINLLVYAASEGFFGVIASIHTDEYFLLPTHAFFEFIKEEDIQQTQPKTLLISEIEPGHRYELVCTTDAGLVRYRMGDVINCTRFLCRADDLVALPEEPVEIPRIPLISLAYRVGTLLDIFGEKTSEQHVMHALQQTVHQWREQGIPVDFCEFASYPRLDVFPARYVIFLELIEDEGHKIDAQQFQILKNTVNAEVDQQLRQANQIYNFMRIAKKADPLDSIL
;
A
#
# COMPACT_ATOMS: atom_id res chain seq x y z
N MET A 1 2.05 -1.15 10.80
CA MET A 1 3.49 -0.90 10.54
C MET A 1 4.20 -0.43 11.81
N TYR A 2 3.82 0.69 12.45
CA TYR A 2 4.52 1.28 13.61
C TYR A 2 4.00 0.90 15.00
N LYS A 3 3.26 -0.20 15.14
CA LYS A 3 2.53 -0.53 16.37
C LYS A 3 3.47 -0.73 17.58
N SER A 4 4.54 -1.49 17.38
CA SER A 4 5.55 -1.79 18.40
C SER A 4 6.25 -0.53 18.91
N ASP A 5 6.64 0.37 18.00
CA ASP A 5 7.39 1.56 18.37
C ASP A 5 6.52 2.55 19.14
N ILE A 6 5.27 2.72 18.70
CA ILE A 6 4.30 3.55 19.43
C ILE A 6 4.07 2.96 20.83
N GLN A 7 3.91 1.64 20.96
CA GLN A 7 3.77 0.99 22.27
C GLN A 7 5.02 1.13 23.14
N PHE A 8 6.21 1.09 22.55
CA PHE A 8 7.46 1.31 23.27
C PHE A 8 7.53 2.73 23.86
N TYR A 9 7.18 3.76 23.10
CA TYR A 9 7.23 5.15 23.56
C TYR A 9 6.06 5.55 24.47
N CYS A 10 4.86 5.08 24.18
CA CYS A 10 3.64 5.45 24.92
C CYS A 10 3.34 4.49 26.08
N GLY A 11 3.99 3.33 26.13
CA GLY A 11 3.72 2.24 27.06
C GLY A 11 2.61 1.31 26.57
N GLU A 12 2.74 0.02 26.87
CA GLU A 12 1.84 -1.05 26.38
C GLU A 12 0.40 -0.95 26.91
N ARG A 13 0.16 -0.14 27.95
CA ARG A 13 -1.15 0.01 28.59
C ARG A 13 -2.08 0.98 27.88
N LEU A 14 -1.57 1.84 26.99
CA LEU A 14 -2.39 2.79 26.25
C LEU A 14 -3.01 2.09 25.03
N PRO A 15 -4.34 2.12 24.85
CA PRO A 15 -4.96 1.56 23.66
C PRO A 15 -4.55 2.38 22.44
N LEU A 16 -4.01 1.70 21.43
CA LEU A 16 -3.74 2.33 20.14
C LEU A 16 -5.02 2.28 19.31
N ILE A 17 -5.61 3.44 19.10
CA ILE A 17 -6.84 3.60 18.34
C ILE A 17 -6.45 3.91 16.90
N ASN A 18 -6.91 3.10 15.95
CA ASN A 18 -6.71 3.37 14.53
C ASN A 18 -7.44 4.65 14.10
N LEU A 19 -7.16 5.11 12.88
CA LEU A 19 -7.83 6.28 12.31
C LEU A 19 -9.34 6.10 12.39
N LEU A 20 -10.03 7.07 13.03
CA LEU A 20 -11.47 7.01 13.32
C LEU A 20 -12.33 6.84 12.06
N VAL A 21 -11.81 7.27 10.91
CA VAL A 21 -12.53 7.32 9.65
C VAL A 21 -11.69 6.64 8.57
N TYR A 22 -12.30 5.73 7.84
CA TYR A 22 -11.76 5.24 6.57
C TYR A 22 -12.16 6.22 5.46
N ALA A 23 -11.17 6.92 4.93
CA ALA A 23 -11.36 7.96 3.92
C ALA A 23 -10.25 7.92 2.86
N ALA A 24 -10.57 8.42 1.68
CA ALA A 24 -9.61 8.68 0.61
C ALA A 24 -9.96 9.99 -0.09
N SER A 25 -9.20 10.37 -1.12
CA SER A 25 -9.47 11.58 -1.91
C SER A 25 -10.84 11.54 -2.59
N GLU A 26 -11.37 10.33 -2.81
CA GLU A 26 -12.67 10.04 -3.40
C GLU A 26 -13.86 10.21 -2.43
N GLY A 27 -13.61 10.29 -1.11
CA GLY A 27 -14.66 10.50 -0.11
C GLY A 27 -14.42 9.82 1.25
N PHE A 28 -15.48 9.81 2.07
CA PHE A 28 -15.54 9.15 3.37
C PHE A 28 -16.35 7.86 3.25
N PHE A 29 -15.74 6.73 3.60
CA PHE A 29 -16.30 5.41 3.29
C PHE A 29 -16.69 4.61 4.52
N GLY A 30 -16.04 4.84 5.65
CA GLY A 30 -16.31 4.09 6.87
C GLY A 30 -15.91 4.79 8.16
N VAL A 31 -16.43 4.27 9.26
CA VAL A 31 -16.08 4.69 10.63
C VAL A 31 -15.63 3.49 11.43
N ILE A 32 -14.66 3.68 12.33
CA ILE A 32 -14.17 2.61 13.19
C ILE A 32 -15.32 2.05 14.03
N ALA A 33 -15.42 0.73 14.11
CA ALA A 33 -16.49 0.06 14.82
C ALA A 33 -16.33 0.20 16.34
N SER A 34 -15.11 0.05 16.83
CA SER A 34 -14.74 0.23 18.23
C SER A 34 -13.28 0.65 18.36
N ILE A 35 -12.96 1.39 19.42
CA ILE A 35 -11.57 1.78 19.73
C ILE A 35 -10.65 0.60 20.08
N HIS A 36 -11.23 -0.59 20.25
CA HIS A 36 -10.52 -1.84 20.59
C HIS A 36 -10.34 -2.77 19.38
N THR A 37 -10.75 -2.34 18.19
CA THR A 37 -10.76 -3.17 16.98
C THR A 37 -10.15 -2.44 15.80
N ASP A 38 -9.67 -3.19 14.81
CA ASP A 38 -9.27 -2.67 13.50
C ASP A 38 -10.42 -2.73 12.47
N GLU A 39 -11.66 -2.92 12.95
CA GLU A 39 -12.86 -3.10 12.15
C GLU A 39 -13.55 -1.75 11.90
N TYR A 40 -14.15 -1.60 10.73
CA TYR A 40 -14.87 -0.43 10.28
C TYR A 40 -16.28 -0.82 9.83
N PHE A 41 -17.25 0.05 10.09
CA PHE A 41 -18.52 0.07 9.39
C PHE A 41 -18.34 0.86 8.10
N LEU A 42 -18.83 0.31 6.98
CA LEU A 42 -19.02 1.11 5.77
C LEU A 42 -20.23 2.05 5.94
N LEU A 43 -20.26 3.13 5.17
CA LEU A 43 -21.32 4.13 5.18
C LEU A 43 -22.12 4.13 3.85
N PRO A 44 -23.11 3.23 3.67
CA PRO A 44 -23.90 3.14 2.43
C PRO A 44 -24.67 4.41 2.08
N THR A 45 -24.83 5.34 3.03
CA THR A 45 -25.46 6.65 2.81
C THR A 45 -24.55 7.63 2.08
N HIS A 46 -23.23 7.40 2.06
CA HIS A 46 -22.25 8.27 1.41
C HIS A 46 -21.80 7.75 0.05
N ALA A 47 -21.78 6.43 -0.14
CA ALA A 47 -21.47 5.82 -1.42
C ALA A 47 -22.21 4.49 -1.56
N PHE A 48 -22.52 4.12 -2.80
CA PHE A 48 -22.91 2.76 -3.13
C PHE A 48 -21.65 1.90 -3.30
N PHE A 49 -21.62 0.74 -2.65
CA PHE A 49 -20.46 -0.14 -2.63
C PHE A 49 -20.73 -1.44 -3.38
N GLU A 50 -19.77 -1.80 -4.22
CA GLU A 50 -19.64 -3.07 -4.90
C GLU A 50 -18.30 -3.71 -4.50
N PHE A 51 -18.22 -5.04 -4.62
CA PHE A 51 -17.07 -5.82 -4.12
C PHE A 51 -16.60 -6.80 -5.20
N ILE A 52 -15.33 -6.70 -5.58
CA ILE A 52 -14.68 -7.67 -6.49
C ILE A 52 -13.91 -8.66 -5.62
N LYS A 53 -14.09 -9.97 -5.81
CA LYS A 53 -13.30 -10.97 -5.06
C LYS A 53 -11.81 -10.80 -5.32
N GLU A 54 -10.98 -11.04 -4.31
CA GLU A 54 -9.51 -10.91 -4.42
C GLU A 54 -8.93 -11.69 -5.62
N GLU A 55 -9.43 -12.90 -5.87
CA GLU A 55 -9.04 -13.76 -7.00
C GLU A 55 -9.41 -13.18 -8.39
N ASP A 56 -10.41 -12.31 -8.46
CA ASP A 56 -10.94 -11.73 -9.69
C ASP A 56 -10.38 -10.33 -9.99
N ILE A 57 -9.58 -9.73 -9.09
CA ILE A 57 -9.06 -8.35 -9.21
C ILE A 57 -8.35 -8.11 -10.55
N GLN A 58 -7.60 -9.08 -11.07
CA GLN A 58 -6.82 -8.94 -12.31
C GLN A 58 -7.66 -9.11 -13.59
N GLN A 59 -8.95 -9.45 -13.48
CA GLN A 59 -9.81 -9.58 -14.64
C GLN A 59 -10.12 -8.20 -15.24
N THR A 60 -10.27 -8.15 -16.56
CA THR A 60 -10.62 -6.91 -17.27
C THR A 60 -12.03 -6.42 -16.93
N GLN A 61 -12.96 -7.35 -16.70
CA GLN A 61 -14.34 -7.06 -16.33
C GLN A 61 -14.79 -8.03 -15.23
N PRO A 62 -14.32 -7.83 -13.99
CA PRO A 62 -14.68 -8.71 -12.89
C PRO A 62 -16.15 -8.59 -12.55
N LYS A 63 -16.75 -9.70 -12.11
CA LYS A 63 -18.08 -9.66 -11.50
C LYS A 63 -17.99 -8.95 -10.14
N THR A 64 -18.92 -8.06 -9.89
CA THR A 64 -19.09 -7.43 -8.58
C THR A 64 -20.18 -8.11 -7.77
N LEU A 65 -20.00 -8.07 -6.46
CA LEU A 65 -20.96 -8.49 -5.46
C LEU A 65 -21.51 -7.26 -4.73
N LEU A 66 -22.72 -7.36 -4.22
CA LEU A 66 -23.33 -6.39 -3.32
C LEU A 66 -22.86 -6.60 -1.89
N ILE A 67 -23.06 -5.59 -1.04
CA ILE A 67 -22.69 -5.64 0.38
C ILE A 67 -23.33 -6.81 1.14
N SER A 68 -24.50 -7.30 0.71
CA SER A 68 -25.18 -8.45 1.31
C SER A 68 -24.63 -9.81 0.85
N GLU A 69 -23.83 -9.83 -0.22
CA GLU A 69 -23.32 -11.04 -0.86
C GLU A 69 -21.88 -11.38 -0.46
N ILE A 70 -21.17 -10.47 0.23
CA ILE A 70 -19.82 -10.76 0.74
C ILE A 70 -19.87 -11.70 1.94
N GLU A 71 -18.78 -12.41 2.20
CA GLU A 71 -18.69 -13.44 3.24
C GLU A 71 -17.53 -13.19 4.20
N PRO A 72 -17.73 -13.45 5.51
CA PRO A 72 -16.65 -13.39 6.49
C PRO A 72 -15.44 -14.24 6.10
N GLY A 73 -14.24 -13.76 6.40
CA GLY A 73 -12.97 -14.42 6.10
C GLY A 73 -12.49 -14.27 4.66
N HIS A 74 -13.27 -13.62 3.80
CA HIS A 74 -12.90 -13.38 2.41
C HIS A 74 -12.52 -11.92 2.17
N ARG A 75 -11.66 -11.72 1.17
CA ARG A 75 -11.15 -10.42 0.77
C ARG A 75 -11.75 -9.95 -0.54
N TYR A 76 -11.94 -8.64 -0.62
CA TYR A 76 -12.57 -7.99 -1.75
C TYR A 76 -11.92 -6.65 -2.04
N GLU A 77 -11.72 -6.32 -3.31
CA GLU A 77 -11.45 -4.94 -3.70
C GLU A 77 -12.74 -4.13 -3.66
N LEU A 78 -12.66 -2.95 -3.06
CA LEU A 78 -13.77 -2.03 -2.94
C LEU A 78 -13.97 -1.26 -4.25
N VAL A 79 -15.21 -1.26 -4.74
CA VAL A 79 -15.67 -0.44 -5.85
C VAL A 79 -16.73 0.51 -5.33
N CYS A 80 -16.62 1.80 -5.64
CA CYS A 80 -17.55 2.80 -5.16
C CYS A 80 -18.26 3.55 -6.29
N THR A 81 -19.51 3.91 -6.04
CA THR A 81 -20.25 4.90 -6.82
C THR A 81 -20.67 6.00 -5.87
N THR A 82 -20.28 7.24 -6.18
CA THR A 82 -20.50 8.41 -5.32
C THR A 82 -21.40 9.44 -5.98
N ASP A 83 -22.03 10.29 -5.17
CA ASP A 83 -22.83 11.43 -5.64
C ASP A 83 -21.98 12.51 -6.34
N ALA A 84 -20.67 12.54 -6.07
CA ALA A 84 -19.68 13.38 -6.74
C ALA A 84 -19.34 12.93 -8.17
N GLY A 85 -19.97 11.87 -8.69
CA GLY A 85 -19.88 11.47 -10.10
C GLY A 85 -18.88 10.36 -10.40
N LEU A 86 -18.29 9.73 -9.38
CA LEU A 86 -17.58 8.46 -9.57
C LEU A 86 -18.61 7.34 -9.78
N VAL A 87 -18.48 6.58 -10.86
CA VAL A 87 -19.39 5.49 -11.19
C VAL A 87 -18.60 4.20 -11.36
N ARG A 88 -18.89 3.20 -10.52
CA ARG A 88 -18.17 1.91 -10.45
C ARG A 88 -16.65 2.10 -10.42
N TYR A 89 -16.19 3.08 -9.67
CA TYR A 89 -14.78 3.41 -9.54
C TYR A 89 -14.07 2.39 -8.65
N ARG A 90 -13.02 1.77 -9.17
CA ARG A 90 -12.19 0.82 -8.44
C ARG A 90 -11.25 1.58 -7.50
N MET A 91 -11.47 1.43 -6.20
CA MET A 91 -10.65 2.11 -5.19
C MET A 91 -9.22 1.58 -5.14
N GLY A 92 -9.02 0.32 -5.57
CA GLY A 92 -7.78 -0.41 -5.38
C GLY A 92 -7.55 -0.86 -3.92
N ASP A 93 -8.37 -0.44 -2.97
CA ASP A 93 -8.27 -0.90 -1.58
C ASP A 93 -8.91 -2.28 -1.46
N VAL A 94 -8.14 -3.25 -0.97
CA VAL A 94 -8.61 -4.59 -0.64
C VAL A 94 -8.97 -4.61 0.84
N ILE A 95 -10.22 -4.95 1.10
CA ILE A 95 -10.79 -5.11 2.43
C ILE A 95 -10.95 -6.59 2.75
N ASN A 96 -10.93 -6.93 4.04
CA ASN A 96 -11.35 -8.22 4.55
C ASN A 96 -12.74 -8.05 5.17
N CYS A 97 -13.72 -8.86 4.77
CA CYS A 97 -14.95 -8.98 5.54
C CYS A 97 -14.64 -9.81 6.77
N THR A 98 -14.62 -9.20 7.95
CA THR A 98 -14.21 -9.92 9.18
C THR A 98 -15.36 -10.78 9.69
N ARG A 99 -16.54 -10.18 9.79
CA ARG A 99 -17.77 -10.76 10.31
C ARG A 99 -18.97 -9.86 10.02
N PHE A 100 -20.16 -10.30 10.41
CA PHE A 100 -21.35 -9.45 10.46
C PHE A 100 -21.60 -8.95 11.87
N LEU A 101 -22.18 -7.76 11.97
CA LEU A 101 -22.68 -7.21 13.23
C LEU A 101 -23.71 -8.15 13.85
N CYS A 102 -23.62 -8.37 15.15
CA CYS A 102 -24.58 -9.15 15.92
C CYS A 102 -25.03 -8.38 17.17
N ARG A 103 -26.12 -8.85 17.80
CA ARG A 103 -26.68 -8.22 19.03
C ARG A 103 -25.71 -8.22 20.21
N ALA A 104 -24.72 -9.10 20.21
CA ALA A 104 -23.75 -9.20 21.31
C ALA A 104 -22.66 -8.12 21.26
N ASP A 105 -22.53 -7.39 20.14
CA ASP A 105 -21.41 -6.47 19.93
C ASP A 105 -21.55 -5.15 20.70
N ASP A 106 -22.77 -4.75 21.10
CA ASP A 106 -23.07 -3.47 21.77
C ASP A 106 -22.47 -2.23 21.06
N LEU A 107 -22.29 -2.31 19.73
CA LEU A 107 -21.69 -1.23 18.92
C LEU A 107 -22.74 -0.25 18.38
N VAL A 108 -23.93 -0.75 18.09
CA VAL A 108 -25.07 0.00 17.57
C VAL A 108 -26.33 -0.57 18.20
N ALA A 109 -27.25 0.31 18.62
CA ALA A 109 -28.56 -0.12 19.09
C ALA A 109 -29.33 -0.81 17.96
N LEU A 110 -29.55 -2.12 18.09
CA LEU A 110 -30.36 -2.90 17.16
C LEU A 110 -31.80 -3.00 17.68
N PRO A 111 -32.82 -2.98 16.81
CA PRO A 111 -34.22 -3.09 17.23
C PRO A 111 -34.46 -4.34 18.07
N GLU A 112 -35.14 -4.24 19.21
CA GLU A 112 -35.40 -5.37 20.12
C GLU A 112 -36.36 -6.42 19.50
N GLU A 113 -37.29 -5.97 18.67
CA GLU A 113 -38.22 -6.78 17.89
C GLU A 113 -37.47 -7.78 16.98
N PRO A 114 -38.07 -8.93 16.63
CA PRO A 114 -37.49 -9.94 15.74
C PRO A 114 -37.50 -9.49 14.27
N VAL A 115 -36.95 -8.29 14.01
CA VAL A 115 -36.54 -7.87 12.68
C VAL A 115 -35.21 -8.56 12.42
N GLU A 116 -35.12 -9.33 11.34
CA GLU A 116 -33.86 -9.89 10.87
C GLU A 116 -32.85 -8.74 10.74
N ILE A 117 -31.75 -8.83 11.49
CA ILE A 117 -30.71 -7.81 11.44
C ILE A 117 -30.16 -7.85 10.02
N PRO A 118 -30.19 -6.74 9.26
CA PRO A 118 -29.60 -6.73 7.93
C PRO A 118 -28.13 -7.13 8.06
N ARG A 119 -27.63 -7.90 7.08
CA ARG A 119 -26.22 -8.31 7.03
C ARG A 119 -25.33 -7.07 6.91
N ILE A 120 -24.95 -6.49 8.04
CA ILE A 120 -24.07 -5.32 8.15
C ILE A 120 -22.66 -5.86 8.33
N PRO A 121 -21.80 -5.82 7.30
CA PRO A 121 -20.44 -6.31 7.43
C PRO A 121 -19.59 -5.35 8.24
N LEU A 122 -18.74 -5.94 9.07
CA LEU A 122 -17.55 -5.30 9.61
C LEU A 122 -16.37 -5.66 8.72
N ILE A 123 -15.55 -4.65 8.43
CA ILE A 123 -14.44 -4.79 7.49
C ILE A 123 -13.14 -4.29 8.09
N SER A 124 -12.02 -4.86 7.67
CA SER A 124 -10.70 -4.30 7.95
C SER A 124 -9.95 -4.03 6.65
N LEU A 125 -9.08 -3.02 6.62
CA LEU A 125 -8.21 -2.77 5.47
C LEU A 125 -7.10 -3.84 5.42
N ALA A 126 -6.93 -4.49 4.26
CA ALA A 126 -5.90 -5.50 4.06
C ALA A 126 -4.67 -4.89 3.39
N TYR A 127 -4.83 -4.37 2.17
CA TYR A 127 -3.76 -3.72 1.39
C TYR A 127 -4.37 -2.89 0.25
N ARG A 128 -3.54 -2.19 -0.51
CA ARG A 128 -3.94 -1.51 -1.74
C ARG A 128 -3.25 -2.14 -2.94
N VAL A 129 -4.03 -2.54 -3.94
CA VAL A 129 -3.56 -3.12 -5.20
C VAL A 129 -2.55 -2.18 -5.86
N GLY A 130 -1.43 -2.76 -6.30
CA GLY A 130 -0.38 -2.05 -7.02
C GLY A 130 0.60 -1.27 -6.13
N THR A 131 0.40 -1.21 -4.82
CA THR A 131 1.40 -0.65 -3.89
C THR A 131 2.46 -1.71 -3.59
N LEU A 132 3.72 -1.38 -3.83
CA LEU A 132 4.88 -2.22 -3.51
C LEU A 132 5.57 -1.75 -2.22
N LEU A 133 5.80 -0.45 -2.09
CA LEU A 133 6.45 0.16 -0.94
C LEU A 133 5.64 1.34 -0.42
N ASP A 134 5.59 1.49 0.90
CA ASP A 134 4.91 2.57 1.62
C ASP A 134 5.49 2.69 3.04
N ILE A 135 5.91 3.90 3.44
CA ILE A 135 6.40 4.23 4.78
C ILE A 135 5.46 5.26 5.45
N PHE A 136 5.04 6.32 4.74
CA PHE A 136 4.28 7.45 5.29
C PHE A 136 2.93 7.71 4.59
N GLY A 137 2.48 6.79 3.75
CA GLY A 137 1.33 6.93 2.86
C GLY A 137 1.72 7.25 1.42
N GLU A 138 3.01 7.34 1.11
CA GLU A 138 3.48 7.42 -0.27
C GLU A 138 3.34 6.04 -0.94
N LYS A 139 2.44 5.96 -1.92
CA LYS A 139 2.13 4.71 -2.62
C LYS A 139 3.16 4.51 -3.73
N THR A 140 4.25 3.79 -3.46
CA THR A 140 5.27 3.46 -4.46
C THR A 140 4.93 2.11 -5.09
N SER A 141 4.59 2.10 -6.39
CA SER A 141 4.30 0.88 -7.15
C SER A 141 5.54 0.23 -7.73
N GLU A 142 5.41 -1.01 -8.19
CA GLU A 142 6.44 -1.71 -8.96
C GLU A 142 6.87 -0.93 -10.20
N GLN A 143 5.93 -0.27 -10.89
CA GLN A 143 6.25 0.56 -12.07
C GLN A 143 7.17 1.73 -11.73
N HIS A 144 7.01 2.36 -10.56
CA HIS A 144 7.92 3.44 -10.14
C HIS A 144 9.34 2.89 -9.91
N VAL A 145 9.46 1.74 -9.24
CA VAL A 145 10.77 1.13 -8.97
C VAL A 145 11.42 0.64 -10.26
N MET A 146 10.69 -0.10 -11.09
CA MET A 146 11.15 -0.58 -12.39
C MET A 146 11.62 0.55 -13.29
N HIS A 147 10.82 1.63 -13.39
CA HIS A 147 11.22 2.80 -14.16
C HIS A 147 12.50 3.42 -13.61
N ALA A 148 12.60 3.58 -12.29
CA ALA A 148 13.79 4.15 -11.66
C ALA A 148 15.05 3.32 -11.94
N LEU A 149 14.97 2.00 -11.77
CA LEU A 149 16.08 1.07 -12.01
C LEU A 149 16.50 1.07 -13.49
N GLN A 150 15.54 1.04 -14.42
CA GLN A 150 15.83 1.12 -15.86
C GLN A 150 16.50 2.43 -16.24
N GLN A 151 16.07 3.57 -15.69
CA GLN A 151 16.73 4.86 -15.95
C GLN A 151 18.13 4.91 -15.35
N THR A 152 18.34 4.35 -14.15
CA THR A 152 19.68 4.26 -13.55
C THR A 152 20.63 3.41 -14.39
N VAL A 153 20.20 2.21 -14.82
CA VAL A 153 21.00 1.33 -15.69
C VAL A 153 21.27 1.98 -17.03
N HIS A 154 20.29 2.68 -17.62
CA HIS A 154 20.50 3.43 -18.85
C HIS A 154 21.61 4.48 -18.70
N GLN A 155 21.63 5.23 -17.59
CA GLN A 155 22.67 6.22 -17.30
C GLN A 155 24.06 5.58 -17.15
N TRP A 156 24.16 4.41 -16.53
CA TRP A 156 25.42 3.66 -16.45
C TRP A 156 25.93 3.21 -17.81
N ARG A 157 25.03 2.75 -18.69
CA ARG A 157 25.38 2.38 -20.06
C ARG A 157 25.89 3.58 -20.86
N GLU A 158 25.31 4.76 -20.69
CA GLU A 158 25.80 6.01 -21.31
C GLU A 158 27.21 6.40 -20.83
N GLN A 159 27.56 6.02 -19.60
CA GLN A 159 28.91 6.19 -19.04
C GLN A 159 29.89 5.09 -19.47
N GLY A 160 29.45 4.13 -20.29
CA GLY A 160 30.27 3.04 -20.80
C GLY A 160 30.36 1.82 -19.88
N ILE A 161 29.45 1.67 -18.92
CA ILE A 161 29.38 0.49 -18.05
C ILE A 161 28.42 -0.53 -18.70
N PRO A 162 28.91 -1.72 -19.13
CA PRO A 162 28.16 -2.67 -19.95
C PRO A 162 27.27 -3.60 -19.11
N VAL A 163 26.33 -3.02 -18.37
CA VAL A 163 25.38 -3.76 -17.53
C VAL A 163 23.95 -3.58 -18.01
N ASP A 164 23.10 -4.55 -17.74
CA ASP A 164 21.65 -4.47 -17.88
C ASP A 164 20.94 -4.90 -16.59
N PHE A 165 19.68 -4.48 -16.47
CA PHE A 165 18.81 -4.81 -15.36
C PHE A 165 18.26 -6.24 -15.50
N CYS A 166 18.34 -7.05 -14.44
CA CYS A 166 17.77 -8.39 -14.43
C CYS A 166 16.52 -8.47 -13.55
N GLU A 167 16.72 -8.38 -12.24
CA GLU A 167 15.65 -8.55 -11.25
C GLU A 167 15.91 -7.65 -10.03
N PHE A 168 14.86 -7.45 -9.23
CA PHE A 168 14.98 -6.70 -7.99
C PHE A 168 14.10 -7.29 -6.90
N ALA A 169 14.49 -7.05 -5.66
CA ALA A 169 13.66 -7.25 -4.49
C ALA A 169 13.69 -5.99 -3.63
N SER A 170 12.61 -5.69 -2.94
CA SER A 170 12.54 -4.46 -2.13
C SER A 170 11.72 -4.64 -0.87
N TYR A 171 12.06 -3.87 0.17
CA TYR A 171 11.26 -3.77 1.38
C TYR A 171 11.42 -2.41 2.06
N PRO A 172 10.42 -1.93 2.80
CA PRO A 172 10.57 -0.75 3.65
C PRO A 172 11.32 -1.11 4.92
N ARG A 173 12.41 -0.39 5.20
CA ARG A 173 13.22 -0.54 6.40
C ARG A 173 12.76 0.44 7.47
N LEU A 174 12.18 -0.11 8.53
CA LEU A 174 11.45 0.62 9.57
C LEU A 174 12.16 0.61 10.93
N ASP A 175 13.17 -0.24 11.10
CA ASP A 175 14.01 -0.33 12.31
C ASP A 175 15.00 0.85 12.46
N VAL A 176 14.94 1.82 11.54
CA VAL A 176 15.77 3.02 11.50
C VAL A 176 14.90 4.27 11.36
N PHE A 177 15.36 5.39 11.95
CA PHE A 177 14.67 6.67 11.85
C PHE A 177 15.62 7.79 11.36
N PRO A 178 15.29 8.52 10.28
CA PRO A 178 14.12 8.34 9.43
C PRO A 178 14.11 6.99 8.69
N ALA A 179 12.92 6.43 8.48
CA ALA A 179 12.74 5.18 7.74
C ALA A 179 13.12 5.34 6.27
N ARG A 180 13.47 4.24 5.60
CA ARG A 180 13.97 4.25 4.21
C ARG A 180 13.56 3.01 3.45
N TYR A 181 13.67 3.04 2.12
CA TYR A 181 13.56 1.82 1.31
C TYR A 181 14.90 1.10 1.23
N VAL A 182 14.83 -0.23 1.07
CA VAL A 182 15.97 -1.06 0.68
C VAL A 182 15.60 -1.77 -0.62
N ILE A 183 16.48 -1.69 -1.61
CA ILE A 183 16.30 -2.31 -2.93
C ILE A 183 17.53 -3.17 -3.23
N PHE A 184 17.33 -4.47 -3.35
CA PHE A 184 18.31 -5.39 -3.91
C PHE A 184 18.15 -5.39 -5.43
N LEU A 185 19.25 -5.24 -6.15
CA LEU A 185 19.29 -5.06 -7.59
C LEU A 185 20.26 -6.08 -8.19
N GLU A 186 19.75 -7.00 -9.00
CA GLU A 186 20.58 -7.92 -9.76
C GLU A 186 20.87 -7.35 -11.16
N LEU A 187 22.15 -7.33 -11.51
CA LEU A 187 22.63 -6.86 -12.81
C LEU A 187 23.20 -8.01 -13.62
N ILE A 188 23.03 -7.94 -14.93
CA ILE A 188 23.66 -8.84 -15.90
C ILE A 188 24.69 -8.06 -16.72
N GLU A 189 25.80 -8.72 -17.05
CA GLU A 189 26.82 -8.17 -17.95
C GLU A 189 26.46 -8.47 -19.40
N ASP A 190 26.77 -7.55 -20.32
CA ASP A 190 26.65 -7.82 -21.75
C ASP A 190 27.60 -8.96 -22.16
N GLU A 191 27.18 -9.78 -23.12
CA GLU A 191 28.00 -10.90 -23.62
C GLU A 191 29.39 -10.41 -24.07
N GLY A 192 30.44 -10.94 -23.43
CA GLY A 192 31.83 -10.62 -23.74
C GLY A 192 32.39 -9.34 -23.09
N HIS A 193 31.59 -8.59 -22.33
CA HIS A 193 32.00 -7.33 -21.69
C HIS A 193 31.82 -7.41 -20.17
N LYS A 194 32.86 -7.86 -19.48
CA LYS A 194 32.85 -7.91 -18.01
C LYS A 194 33.11 -6.53 -17.42
N ILE A 195 32.45 -6.22 -16.31
CA ILE A 195 32.80 -5.01 -15.56
C ILE A 195 34.18 -5.18 -14.94
N ASP A 196 35.01 -4.15 -15.06
CA ASP A 196 36.28 -4.13 -14.34
C ASP A 196 36.09 -3.70 -12.87
N ALA A 197 37.13 -3.86 -12.06
CA ALA A 197 37.08 -3.53 -10.63
C ALA A 197 36.83 -2.02 -10.38
N GLN A 198 37.24 -1.15 -11.31
CA GLN A 198 37.03 0.29 -11.20
C GLN A 198 35.57 0.65 -11.49
N GLN A 199 34.98 0.10 -12.56
CA GLN A 199 33.58 0.24 -12.91
C GLN A 199 32.68 -0.29 -11.80
N PHE A 200 32.98 -1.47 -11.24
CA PHE A 200 32.22 -2.02 -10.12
C PHE A 200 32.31 -1.13 -8.87
N GLN A 201 33.45 -0.52 -8.60
CA GLN A 201 33.60 0.41 -7.50
C GLN A 201 32.82 1.72 -7.73
N ILE A 202 32.75 2.20 -8.98
CA ILE A 202 31.91 3.34 -9.36
C ILE A 202 30.44 3.00 -9.07
N LEU A 203 29.94 1.87 -9.58
CA LEU A 203 28.57 1.42 -9.35
C LEU A 203 28.23 1.36 -7.87
N LYS A 204 29.08 0.72 -7.05
CA LYS A 204 28.88 0.65 -5.59
C LYS A 204 28.81 2.01 -4.91
N ASN A 205 29.56 2.99 -5.41
CA ASN A 205 29.61 4.33 -4.82
C ASN A 205 28.43 5.21 -5.25
N THR A 206 27.85 4.98 -6.43
CA THR A 206 26.82 5.85 -7.00
C THR A 206 25.41 5.27 -6.93
N VAL A 207 25.26 3.94 -6.86
CA VAL A 207 23.96 3.25 -6.98
C VAL A 207 22.89 3.77 -6.03
N ASN A 208 23.22 4.03 -4.75
CA ASN A 208 22.24 4.56 -3.81
C ASN A 208 21.72 5.93 -4.24
N ALA A 209 22.64 6.83 -4.61
CA ALA A 209 22.29 8.20 -4.97
C ALA A 209 21.52 8.25 -6.31
N GLU A 210 21.93 7.46 -7.29
CA GLU A 210 21.31 7.45 -8.62
C GLU A 210 19.94 6.78 -8.58
N VAL A 211 19.78 5.65 -7.89
CA VAL A 211 18.46 5.00 -7.73
C VAL A 211 17.52 5.88 -6.90
N ASP A 212 17.97 6.51 -5.79
CA ASP A 212 17.16 7.46 -5.01
C ASP A 212 16.72 8.64 -5.89
N GLN A 213 17.62 9.18 -6.70
CA GLN A 213 17.30 10.28 -7.61
C GLN A 213 16.24 9.88 -8.63
N GLN A 214 16.40 8.73 -9.30
CA GLN A 214 15.43 8.27 -10.29
C GLN A 214 14.07 7.95 -9.65
N LEU A 215 14.05 7.34 -8.47
CA LEU A 215 12.80 7.05 -7.76
C LEU A 215 12.07 8.33 -7.33
N ARG A 216 12.81 9.37 -6.93
CA ARG A 216 12.23 10.69 -6.64
C ARG A 216 11.65 11.37 -7.88
N GLN A 217 12.20 11.12 -9.07
CA GLN A 217 11.63 11.62 -10.32
C GLN A 217 10.36 10.83 -10.69
N ALA A 218 10.38 9.51 -10.49
CA ALA A 218 9.25 8.62 -10.77
C ALA A 218 8.05 8.84 -9.83
N ASN A 219 8.31 9.09 -8.54
CA ASN A 219 7.28 9.29 -7.52
C ASN A 219 7.44 10.64 -6.80
N GLN A 220 6.60 11.61 -7.18
CA GLN A 220 6.62 12.96 -6.61
C GLN A 220 6.30 13.00 -5.10
N ILE A 221 5.46 12.08 -4.61
CA ILE A 221 5.11 12.02 -3.18
C ILE A 221 6.32 11.50 -2.39
N TYR A 222 7.01 10.46 -2.88
CA TYR A 222 8.27 10.00 -2.29
C TYR A 222 9.31 11.14 -2.27
N ASN A 223 9.46 11.87 -3.38
CA ASN A 223 10.34 13.05 -3.43
C ASN A 223 9.98 14.12 -2.40
N PHE A 224 8.69 14.41 -2.23
CA PHE A 224 8.24 15.34 -1.21
C PHE A 224 8.63 14.87 0.19
N MET A 225 8.45 13.59 0.51
CA MET A 225 8.85 13.01 1.81
C MET A 225 10.37 13.06 2.03
N ARG A 226 11.16 12.81 0.98
CA ARG A 226 12.62 12.92 0.99
C ARG A 226 13.10 14.35 1.26
N ILE A 227 12.51 15.34 0.59
CA ILE A 227 12.82 16.77 0.81
C ILE A 227 12.41 17.22 2.21
N ALA A 228 11.25 16.77 2.68
CA ALA A 228 10.75 17.06 4.02
C ALA A 228 11.50 16.32 5.15
N LYS A 229 12.52 15.50 4.80
CA LYS A 229 13.28 14.64 5.73
C LYS A 229 12.40 13.68 6.56
N LYS A 230 11.26 13.28 5.99
CA LYS A 230 10.40 12.26 6.56
C LYS A 230 10.94 10.86 6.24
N ALA A 231 11.45 10.65 5.02
CA ALA A 231 12.15 9.44 4.61
C ALA A 231 13.65 9.72 4.38
N ASP A 232 14.52 8.80 4.77
CA ASP A 232 15.96 8.85 4.48
C ASP A 232 16.26 8.33 3.06
N PRO A 233 17.46 8.57 2.48
CA PRO A 233 17.81 7.97 1.20
C PRO A 233 17.64 6.46 1.25
N LEU A 234 17.17 5.90 0.14
CA LEU A 234 17.13 4.44 0.00
C LEU A 234 18.54 3.85 0.01
N ASP A 235 18.61 2.60 0.45
CA ASP A 235 19.82 1.77 0.34
C ASP A 235 19.62 0.79 -0.83
N SER A 236 20.45 0.91 -1.86
CA SER A 236 20.52 -0.04 -2.97
C SER A 236 21.67 -1.02 -2.75
N ILE A 237 21.43 -2.30 -3.02
CA ILE A 237 22.40 -3.38 -2.81
C ILE A 237 22.54 -4.15 -4.13
N LEU A 238 23.75 -4.14 -4.67
CA LEU A 238 24.18 -4.93 -5.84
C LEU A 238 24.62 -6.34 -5.43
#